data_AF-A0A4R5E8J2-F1
#
_entry.id   AF-A0A4R5E8J2-F1
#
_cell.length_a   1.000
_cell.length_b   1.000
_cell.length_c   1.000
_cell.angle_alpha   90.00
_cell.angle_beta   90.00
_cell.angle_gamma   90.00
#
_symmetry.space_group_name_H-M   'P 1'
#
loop_
_entity.id
_entity.type
_entity.pdbx_description
1 polymer ?
#
loop_
_entity_poly.entity_id
_entity_poly.type
_entity_poly.pdbx_seq_one_letter_code
_entity_poly.pdbx_strand_id
1 'polypeptide(L)'
;MDYTCDAAAARVAERLGFSCHDADPVIDFRNPFGLENDTMPVLELLIIGGAVFALVHAWRRWRRDGDPVNISLWFASVVYLAVIEPPLYFPGWFGLEEHVGFIFSHNVFTVQFMYDRLPLYIVAFYPALSQLAYELVRALGVFARRGPLLGSMAVAFACQVFYEIFDHLGPQLKWWAWNTDNEAINQPALASVPMNSMLLFASVSFGAMTYLVVRLVGEKDGRGTLTGRRIGWRTVVAGALTPLAMIIVSAPSGAFRGEDRLGIQRAILGAELAVVWIVGLILLVDAWRAVRADTVTPVASPLFARTYPALYLGVHVVLWLIALPAYFAATNGVTEQGTPTGSLWYAALCTVAATGFILVALRATRSRSVAAPVRS
;
A
#
# COMPACT_ATOMS: atom_id res chain seq x y z
N MET A 1 -21.77 23.44 -12.83
CA MET A 1 -20.68 23.49 -11.84
C MET A 1 -19.74 22.36 -12.22
N ASP A 2 -18.49 22.70 -12.49
CA ASP A 2 -17.49 21.77 -13.01
C ASP A 2 -16.89 20.98 -11.84
N TYR A 3 -17.55 19.88 -11.47
CA TYR A 3 -17.18 19.04 -10.31
C TYR A 3 -15.84 18.31 -10.48
N THR A 4 -15.14 18.52 -11.60
CA THR A 4 -13.87 17.89 -11.98
C THR A 4 -12.67 18.68 -11.45
N CYS A 5 -12.78 20.01 -11.41
CA CYS A 5 -11.75 20.95 -10.96
C CYS A 5 -12.42 22.08 -10.14
N ASP A 6 -13.02 21.70 -9.01
CA ASP A 6 -13.57 22.67 -8.06
C ASP A 6 -12.47 23.52 -7.40
N ALA A 7 -12.86 24.52 -6.62
CA ALA A 7 -11.91 25.44 -6.00
C ALA A 7 -10.92 24.76 -5.05
N ALA A 8 -11.31 23.68 -4.34
CA ALA A 8 -10.39 22.96 -3.47
C ALA A 8 -9.39 22.14 -4.29
N ALA A 9 -9.88 21.49 -5.34
CA ALA A 9 -9.08 20.69 -6.23
C ALA A 9 -8.08 21.53 -7.05
N ALA A 10 -8.50 22.72 -7.49
CA ALA A 10 -7.63 23.70 -8.15
C ALA A 10 -6.51 24.20 -7.23
N ARG A 11 -6.83 24.55 -5.97
CA ARG A 11 -5.81 24.97 -4.99
C ARG A 11 -4.76 23.89 -4.74
N VAL A 12 -5.16 22.62 -4.66
CA VAL A 12 -4.24 21.51 -4.45
C VAL A 12 -3.40 21.24 -5.70
N ALA A 13 -3.98 21.31 -6.90
CA ALA A 13 -3.25 21.19 -8.17
C ALA A 13 -2.19 22.28 -8.34
N GLU A 14 -2.52 23.54 -8.02
CA GLU A 14 -1.59 24.66 -8.07
C GLU A 14 -0.39 24.45 -7.13
N ARG A 15 -0.61 23.93 -5.91
CA ARG A 15 0.48 23.58 -4.98
C ARG A 15 1.41 22.50 -5.56
N LEU A 16 0.87 21.63 -6.40
CA LEU A 16 1.61 20.58 -7.09
C LEU A 16 2.25 21.05 -8.40
N GLY A 17 2.00 22.29 -8.84
CA GLY A 17 2.61 22.89 -10.02
C GLY A 17 1.85 22.69 -11.33
N PHE A 18 0.57 22.29 -11.30
CA PHE A 18 -0.22 22.05 -12.52
C PHE A 18 -1.66 22.60 -12.43
N SER A 19 -2.37 22.65 -13.57
CA SER A 19 -3.79 23.04 -13.66
C SER A 19 -4.67 21.82 -13.91
N CYS A 20 -5.85 21.76 -13.27
CA CYS A 20 -6.84 20.70 -13.50
C CYS A 20 -7.96 21.08 -14.48
N HIS A 21 -7.98 22.29 -15.05
CA HIS A 21 -9.11 22.78 -15.85
C HIS A 21 -9.20 22.18 -17.27
N ASP A 22 -8.08 21.74 -17.85
CA ASP A 22 -8.01 21.28 -19.24
C ASP A 22 -7.62 19.79 -19.36
N ALA A 23 -7.81 19.01 -18.29
CA ALA A 23 -7.39 17.62 -18.24
C ALA A 23 -8.30 16.70 -19.08
N ASP A 24 -7.71 15.73 -19.79
CA ASP A 24 -8.48 14.79 -20.61
C ASP A 24 -9.37 13.89 -19.72
N PRO A 25 -10.65 13.67 -20.10
CA PRO A 25 -11.58 12.88 -19.29
C PRO A 25 -11.18 11.41 -19.14
N VAL A 26 -10.40 10.86 -20.08
CA VAL A 26 -10.05 9.45 -20.15
C VAL A 26 -8.58 9.24 -19.84
N ILE A 27 -7.69 9.85 -20.61
CA ILE A 27 -6.25 9.58 -20.53
C ILE A 27 -5.39 10.73 -21.05
N ASP A 28 -4.34 11.04 -20.31
CA ASP A 28 -3.29 11.97 -20.71
C ASP A 28 -1.91 11.29 -20.73
N PHE A 29 -1.07 11.73 -21.66
CA PHE A 29 0.32 11.29 -21.81
C PHE A 29 1.28 12.46 -21.71
N ARG A 30 2.30 12.33 -20.85
CA ARG A 30 3.31 13.36 -20.61
C ARG A 30 4.71 12.82 -20.84
N ASN A 31 5.65 13.72 -21.12
CA ASN A 31 7.06 13.33 -21.24
C ASN A 31 7.62 13.06 -19.83
N PRO A 32 8.17 11.86 -19.54
CA PRO A 32 8.74 11.55 -18.23
C PRO A 32 9.89 12.48 -17.82
N PHE A 33 10.59 13.11 -18.78
CA PHE A 33 11.68 14.04 -18.49
C PHE A 33 11.23 15.50 -18.26
N GLY A 34 9.92 15.74 -18.30
CA GLY A 34 9.31 17.06 -18.08
C GLY A 34 8.35 17.10 -16.90
N LEU A 35 8.40 16.11 -16.00
CA LEU A 35 7.56 16.07 -14.80
C LEU A 35 8.05 17.10 -13.77
N GLU A 36 7.16 17.54 -12.88
CA GLU A 36 7.43 18.59 -11.89
C GLU A 36 8.60 18.25 -10.94
N ASN A 37 8.84 16.96 -10.68
CA ASN A 37 9.92 16.50 -9.83
C ASN A 37 10.66 15.32 -10.45
N ASP A 38 12.00 15.39 -10.50
CA ASP A 38 12.88 14.38 -11.11
C ASP A 38 12.79 13.00 -10.45
N THR A 39 12.22 12.90 -9.25
CA THR A 39 11.98 11.62 -8.57
C THR A 39 10.75 10.88 -9.08
N MET A 40 9.83 11.56 -9.78
CA MET A 40 8.58 10.98 -10.28
C MET A 40 8.82 9.83 -11.29
N PRO A 41 9.69 9.95 -12.32
CA PRO A 41 9.97 8.84 -13.23
C PRO A 41 10.62 7.64 -12.53
N VAL A 42 11.45 7.89 -11.52
CA VAL A 42 12.07 6.83 -10.70
C VAL A 42 11.01 6.05 -9.95
N LEU A 43 10.05 6.76 -9.35
CA LEU A 43 8.91 6.16 -8.68
C LEU A 43 8.03 5.36 -9.65
N GLU A 44 7.69 5.91 -10.83
CA GLU A 44 6.90 5.21 -11.83
C GLU A 44 7.56 3.89 -12.24
N LEU A 45 8.86 3.93 -12.56
CA LEU A 45 9.59 2.76 -12.99
C LEU A 45 9.62 1.69 -11.89
N LEU A 46 9.86 2.09 -10.64
CA LEU A 46 9.86 1.18 -9.49
C LEU A 46 8.51 0.48 -9.33
N ILE A 47 7.43 1.25 -9.31
CA ILE A 47 6.09 0.75 -8.98
C ILE A 47 5.46 -0.01 -10.15
N ILE A 48 5.53 0.53 -11.37
CA ILE A 48 5.00 -0.12 -12.58
C ILE A 48 5.82 -1.38 -12.89
N GLY A 49 7.15 -1.30 -12.84
CA GLY A 49 8.03 -2.47 -13.00
C GLY A 49 7.75 -3.53 -11.93
N GLY A 50 7.50 -3.10 -10.70
CA GLY A 50 7.05 -3.93 -9.59
C GLY A 50 5.76 -4.67 -9.88
N ALA A 51 4.72 -3.96 -10.32
CA ALA A 51 3.42 -4.53 -10.67
C ALA A 51 3.49 -5.54 -11.82
N VAL A 52 4.30 -5.26 -12.85
CA VAL A 52 4.55 -6.19 -13.96
C VAL A 52 5.29 -7.43 -13.46
N PHE A 53 6.33 -7.27 -12.65
CA PHE A 53 7.06 -8.40 -12.08
C PHE A 53 6.15 -9.25 -11.19
N ALA A 54 5.31 -8.61 -10.38
CA ALA A 54 4.27 -9.22 -9.57
C ALA A 54 3.27 -10.04 -10.43
N LEU A 55 2.80 -9.48 -11.55
CA LEU A 55 1.88 -10.17 -12.46
C LEU A 55 2.52 -11.41 -13.07
N VAL A 56 3.76 -11.28 -13.57
CA VAL A 56 4.52 -12.40 -14.15
C VAL A 56 4.76 -13.49 -13.10
N HIS A 57 5.13 -13.12 -11.87
CA HIS A 57 5.29 -14.04 -10.75
C HIS A 57 3.98 -14.76 -10.42
N ALA A 58 2.89 -14.01 -10.28
CA ALA A 58 1.56 -14.52 -9.97
C ALA A 58 1.05 -15.51 -11.03
N TRP A 59 1.20 -15.14 -12.31
CA TRP A 59 0.83 -16.00 -13.43
C TRP A 59 1.65 -17.30 -13.44
N ARG A 60 2.98 -17.20 -13.36
CA ARG A 60 3.87 -18.38 -13.35
C ARG A 60 3.55 -19.31 -12.19
N ARG A 61 3.31 -18.77 -11.00
CA ARG A 61 2.93 -19.57 -9.83
C ARG A 61 1.61 -20.28 -10.04
N TRP A 62 0.58 -19.60 -10.54
CA TRP A 62 -0.70 -20.24 -10.80
C TRP A 62 -0.56 -21.38 -11.82
N ARG A 63 0.24 -21.19 -12.87
CA ARG A 63 0.50 -22.22 -13.88
C ARG A 63 1.33 -23.40 -13.36
N ARG A 64 2.29 -23.15 -12.47
CA ARG A 64 3.22 -24.17 -11.95
C ARG A 64 2.66 -24.95 -10.75
N ASP A 65 2.08 -24.24 -9.80
CA ASP A 65 1.64 -24.78 -8.50
C ASP A 65 0.13 -25.00 -8.43
N GLY A 66 -0.63 -24.50 -9.43
CA GLY A 66 -2.09 -24.52 -9.37
C GLY A 66 -2.69 -23.58 -8.32
N ASP A 67 -1.88 -22.73 -7.68
CA ASP A 67 -2.30 -21.81 -6.62
C ASP A 67 -2.70 -20.42 -7.19
N PRO A 68 -4.01 -20.07 -7.16
CA PRO A 68 -4.51 -18.82 -7.71
C PRO A 68 -4.40 -17.60 -6.77
N VAL A 69 -3.86 -17.71 -5.54
CA VAL A 69 -3.92 -16.60 -4.58
C VAL A 69 -3.23 -15.33 -5.09
N ASN A 70 -2.01 -15.42 -5.64
CA ASN A 70 -1.30 -14.24 -6.13
C ASN A 70 -2.00 -13.57 -7.30
N ILE A 71 -2.49 -14.35 -8.28
CA ILE A 71 -3.16 -13.77 -9.44
C ILE A 71 -4.49 -13.12 -9.02
N SER A 72 -5.20 -13.74 -8.08
CA SER A 72 -6.38 -13.15 -7.47
C SER A 72 -6.06 -11.89 -6.69
N LEU A 73 -4.98 -11.84 -5.90
CA LEU A 73 -4.60 -10.62 -5.18
C LEU A 73 -4.27 -9.47 -6.14
N TRP A 74 -3.57 -9.76 -7.24
CA TRP A 74 -3.23 -8.73 -8.23
C TRP A 74 -4.50 -8.08 -8.81
N PHE A 75 -5.47 -8.89 -9.25
CA PHE A 75 -6.71 -8.35 -9.81
C PHE A 75 -7.69 -7.83 -8.75
N ALA A 76 -7.74 -8.43 -7.55
CA ALA A 76 -8.56 -7.92 -6.44
C ALA A 76 -8.10 -6.53 -6.02
N SER A 77 -6.78 -6.26 -6.00
CA SER A 77 -6.20 -4.94 -5.78
C SER A 77 -6.73 -3.91 -6.79
N VAL A 78 -6.80 -4.27 -8.08
CA VAL A 78 -7.31 -3.38 -9.13
C VAL A 78 -8.83 -3.18 -9.01
N VAL A 79 -9.58 -4.22 -8.67
CA VAL A 79 -11.03 -4.10 -8.41
C VAL A 79 -11.29 -3.22 -7.20
N TYR A 80 -10.54 -3.40 -6.11
CA TYR A 80 -10.62 -2.58 -4.92
C TYR A 80 -10.37 -1.10 -5.27
N LEU A 81 -9.29 -0.79 -5.98
CA LEU A 81 -9.00 0.54 -6.51
C LEU A 81 -10.20 1.11 -7.29
N ALA A 82 -10.75 0.35 -8.23
CA ALA A 82 -11.86 0.81 -9.06
C ALA A 82 -13.15 1.10 -8.26
N VAL A 83 -13.29 0.52 -7.08
CA VAL A 83 -14.40 0.79 -6.15
C VAL A 83 -14.15 2.03 -5.31
N ILE A 84 -12.90 2.29 -4.88
CA ILE A 84 -12.60 3.36 -3.92
C ILE A 84 -12.11 4.66 -4.54
N GLU A 85 -11.27 4.63 -5.58
CA GLU A 85 -10.63 5.86 -6.08
C GLU A 85 -11.63 6.83 -6.74
N PRO A 86 -12.59 6.39 -7.58
CA PRO A 86 -13.52 7.34 -8.19
C PRO A 86 -14.33 8.15 -7.16
N PRO A 87 -14.89 7.54 -6.09
CA PRO A 87 -15.50 8.30 -4.99
C PRO A 87 -14.56 9.24 -4.23
N LEU A 88 -13.27 8.91 -4.10
CA LEU A 88 -12.30 9.74 -3.38
C LEU A 88 -11.83 10.94 -4.21
N TYR A 89 -11.72 10.78 -5.52
CA TYR A 89 -11.32 11.85 -6.44
C TYR A 89 -12.48 12.76 -6.85
N PHE A 90 -13.69 12.20 -6.97
CA PHE A 90 -14.88 12.92 -7.40
C PHE A 90 -16.05 12.74 -6.42
N PRO A 91 -15.91 13.13 -5.14
CA PRO A 91 -16.95 12.93 -4.13
C PRO A 91 -18.31 13.51 -4.56
N GLY A 92 -18.33 14.65 -5.26
CA GLY A 92 -19.53 15.22 -5.85
C GLY A 92 -20.29 14.31 -6.82
N TRP A 93 -19.60 13.48 -7.63
CA TRP A 93 -20.26 12.56 -8.57
C TRP A 93 -21.03 11.44 -7.86
N PHE A 94 -20.64 11.14 -6.62
CA PHE A 94 -21.24 10.08 -5.81
C PHE A 94 -22.15 10.63 -4.70
N GLY A 95 -22.39 11.95 -4.67
CA GLY A 95 -23.20 12.59 -3.63
C GLY A 95 -22.53 12.57 -2.24
N LEU A 96 -21.20 12.45 -2.20
CA LEU A 96 -20.41 12.34 -0.96
C LEU A 96 -19.72 13.65 -0.57
N GLU A 97 -19.97 14.75 -1.29
CA GLU A 97 -19.30 16.04 -1.05
C GLU A 97 -19.45 16.53 0.40
N GLU A 98 -20.66 16.48 0.94
CA GLU A 98 -20.94 16.94 2.31
C GLU A 98 -20.35 16.02 3.40
N HIS A 99 -20.00 14.78 3.04
CA HIS A 99 -19.59 13.75 4.00
C HIS A 99 -18.09 13.49 3.97
N VAL A 100 -17.48 13.62 2.79
CA VAL A 100 -16.09 13.27 2.51
C VAL A 100 -15.33 14.47 1.97
N GLY A 101 -15.91 15.22 1.03
CA GLY A 101 -15.28 16.37 0.37
C GLY A 101 -13.99 16.01 -0.37
N PHE A 102 -13.39 16.98 -1.07
CA PHE A 102 -12.12 16.75 -1.77
C PHE A 102 -10.99 16.41 -0.78
N ILE A 103 -10.32 15.26 -0.96
CA ILE A 103 -9.37 14.73 0.03
C ILE A 103 -7.91 15.03 -0.34
N PHE A 104 -7.51 14.77 -1.58
CA PHE A 104 -6.14 14.92 -2.06
C PHE A 104 -6.07 14.89 -3.59
N SER A 105 -4.93 15.30 -4.15
CA SER A 105 -4.60 15.08 -5.56
C SER A 105 -3.22 14.47 -5.69
N HIS A 106 -3.06 13.52 -6.61
CA HIS A 106 -1.74 13.21 -7.14
C HIS A 106 -1.25 14.33 -8.05
N ASN A 107 0.07 14.41 -8.21
CA ASN A 107 0.68 15.17 -9.29
C ASN A 107 0.44 14.45 -10.64
N VAL A 108 0.77 15.11 -11.73
CA VAL A 108 0.61 14.57 -13.08
C VAL A 108 1.84 13.78 -13.49
N PHE A 109 1.69 12.46 -13.65
CA PHE A 109 2.76 11.55 -14.06
C PHE A 109 2.71 11.29 -15.57
N THR A 110 3.57 10.39 -16.06
CA THR A 110 3.71 10.07 -17.50
C THR A 110 2.40 9.58 -18.11
N VAL A 111 1.66 8.74 -17.38
CA VAL A 111 0.34 8.24 -17.80
C VAL A 111 -0.66 8.52 -16.70
N GLN A 112 -1.70 9.27 -17.04
CA GLN A 112 -2.72 9.72 -16.11
C GLN A 112 -4.11 9.40 -16.66
N PHE A 113 -5.04 9.03 -15.78
CA PHE A 113 -6.43 8.75 -16.11
C PHE A 113 -7.37 9.69 -15.36
N MET A 114 -8.62 9.75 -15.81
CA MET A 114 -9.73 10.39 -15.10
C MET A 114 -9.44 11.87 -14.75
N TYR A 115 -9.37 12.76 -15.74
CA TYR A 115 -9.14 14.20 -15.52
C TYR A 115 -7.89 14.45 -14.67
N ASP A 116 -6.81 13.77 -15.03
CA ASP A 116 -5.54 13.78 -14.31
C ASP A 116 -5.56 13.29 -12.85
N ARG A 117 -6.64 12.68 -12.36
CA ARG A 117 -6.75 12.28 -10.94
C ARG A 117 -6.09 10.95 -10.60
N LEU A 118 -6.04 10.02 -11.55
CA LEU A 118 -5.57 8.65 -11.30
C LEU A 118 -4.30 8.35 -12.10
N PRO A 119 -3.10 8.44 -11.50
CA PRO A 119 -1.86 8.05 -12.16
C PRO A 119 -1.80 6.54 -12.41
N LEU A 120 -1.15 6.13 -13.51
CA LEU A 120 -0.86 4.71 -13.75
C LEU A 120 0.00 4.09 -12.65
N TYR A 121 0.92 4.86 -12.06
CA TYR A 121 1.73 4.33 -10.95
C TYR A 121 0.86 3.99 -9.74
N ILE A 122 -0.24 4.70 -9.48
CA ILE A 122 -1.20 4.36 -8.40
C ILE A 122 -1.97 3.11 -8.77
N VAL A 123 -2.42 2.98 -10.03
CA VAL A 123 -3.03 1.73 -10.51
C VAL A 123 -2.09 0.54 -10.30
N ALA A 124 -0.79 0.72 -10.54
CA ALA A 124 0.24 -0.28 -10.31
C ALA A 124 0.60 -0.46 -8.82
N PHE A 125 0.42 0.56 -7.98
CA PHE A 125 0.83 0.55 -6.58
C PHE A 125 0.07 -0.51 -5.79
N TYR A 126 -1.25 -0.59 -5.93
CA TYR A 126 -2.08 -1.57 -5.23
C TYR A 126 -1.66 -3.03 -5.49
N PRO A 127 -1.48 -3.49 -6.75
CA PRO A 127 -0.99 -4.84 -7.00
C PRO A 127 0.49 -5.00 -6.62
N ALA A 128 1.34 -4.00 -6.81
CA ALA A 128 2.76 -4.13 -6.45
C ALA A 128 2.95 -4.33 -4.94
N LEU A 129 2.28 -3.52 -4.12
CA LEU A 129 2.38 -3.58 -2.67
C LEU A 129 1.68 -4.82 -2.09
N SER A 130 0.49 -5.18 -2.60
CA SER A 130 -0.23 -6.36 -2.11
C SER A 130 0.57 -7.65 -2.35
N GLN A 131 1.23 -7.76 -3.51
CA GLN A 131 2.12 -8.89 -3.82
C GLN A 131 3.39 -8.87 -2.99
N LEU A 132 4.02 -7.69 -2.83
CA LEU A 132 5.20 -7.52 -1.97
C LEU A 132 4.93 -8.06 -0.57
N ALA A 133 3.87 -7.57 0.08
CA ALA A 133 3.54 -7.94 1.45
C ALA A 133 3.12 -9.40 1.57
N TYR A 134 2.23 -9.87 0.68
CA TYR A 134 1.78 -11.27 0.68
C TYR A 134 2.95 -12.25 0.49
N GLU A 135 3.85 -11.99 -0.46
CA GLU A 135 4.96 -12.89 -0.75
C GLU A 135 6.00 -12.93 0.36
N LEU A 136 6.27 -11.82 1.04
CA LEU A 136 7.11 -11.82 2.25
C LEU A 136 6.50 -12.71 3.34
N VAL A 137 5.25 -12.45 3.71
CA VAL A 137 4.56 -13.18 4.79
C VAL A 137 4.39 -14.67 4.47
N ARG A 138 4.17 -14.99 3.19
CA ARG A 138 4.12 -16.37 2.72
C ARG A 138 5.48 -17.04 2.78
N ALA A 139 6.55 -16.39 2.34
CA ALA A 139 7.91 -16.93 2.42
C ALA A 139 8.34 -17.20 3.88
N LEU A 140 7.78 -16.46 4.82
CA LEU A 140 7.93 -16.63 6.26
C LEU A 140 7.12 -17.81 6.84
N GLY A 141 6.30 -18.48 6.03
CA GLY A 141 5.48 -19.62 6.43
C GLY A 141 4.32 -19.27 7.38
N VAL A 142 3.98 -17.99 7.54
CA VAL A 142 2.96 -17.56 8.52
C VAL A 142 1.59 -18.14 8.17
N PHE A 143 1.18 -18.08 6.89
CA PHE A 143 -0.11 -18.64 6.46
C PHE A 143 -0.24 -20.14 6.75
N ALA A 144 0.83 -20.92 6.51
CA ALA A 144 0.83 -22.36 6.75
C ALA A 144 0.77 -22.70 8.25
N ARG A 145 1.45 -21.93 9.10
CA ARG A 145 1.56 -22.21 10.55
C ARG A 145 0.46 -21.58 11.40
N ARG A 146 -0.07 -20.43 10.98
CA ARG A 146 -0.98 -19.57 11.77
C ARG A 146 -2.33 -19.35 11.08
N GLY A 147 -2.50 -19.83 9.86
CA GLY A 147 -3.75 -19.77 9.11
C GLY A 147 -4.04 -18.41 8.46
N PRO A 148 -5.17 -18.30 7.73
CA PRO A 148 -5.48 -17.13 6.91
C PRO A 148 -5.62 -15.82 7.67
N LEU A 149 -6.21 -15.83 8.88
CA LEU A 149 -6.45 -14.60 9.64
C LEU A 149 -5.13 -13.96 10.08
N LEU A 150 -4.31 -14.70 10.83
CA LEU A 150 -3.03 -14.20 11.33
C LEU A 150 -2.04 -13.92 10.18
N GLY A 151 -2.05 -14.73 9.12
CA GLY A 151 -1.29 -14.41 7.91
C GLY A 151 -1.71 -13.07 7.29
N SER A 152 -3.02 -12.78 7.24
CA SER A 152 -3.50 -11.50 6.71
C SER A 152 -3.21 -10.31 7.62
N MET A 153 -3.19 -10.50 8.95
CA MET A 153 -2.74 -9.47 9.89
C MET A 153 -1.24 -9.18 9.73
N ALA A 154 -0.42 -10.20 9.50
CA ALA A 154 0.99 -10.00 9.16
C ALA A 154 1.16 -9.27 7.82
N VAL A 155 0.27 -9.51 6.83
CA VAL A 155 0.26 -8.76 5.57
C VAL A 155 -0.16 -7.31 5.78
N ALA A 156 -1.15 -7.03 6.61
CA ALA A 156 -1.53 -5.66 6.97
C ALA A 156 -0.33 -4.91 7.57
N PHE A 157 0.39 -5.53 8.52
CA PHE A 157 1.60 -4.95 9.09
C PHE A 157 2.73 -4.78 8.07
N ALA A 158 2.95 -5.74 7.18
CA ALA A 158 3.93 -5.59 6.11
C ALA A 158 3.54 -4.43 5.18
N CYS A 159 2.28 -4.31 4.77
CA CYS A 159 1.82 -3.15 4.01
C CYS A 159 2.05 -1.86 4.77
N GLN A 160 1.73 -1.78 6.07
CA GLN A 160 2.01 -0.61 6.90
C GLN A 160 3.44 -0.14 6.75
N VAL A 161 4.40 -1.02 7.03
CA VAL A 161 5.80 -0.60 7.11
C VAL A 161 6.42 -0.29 5.75
N PHE A 162 5.90 -0.83 4.65
CA PHE A 162 6.37 -0.49 3.31
C PHE A 162 5.65 0.74 2.71
N TYR A 163 4.35 0.88 2.99
CA TYR A 163 3.53 2.00 2.53
C TYR A 163 3.98 3.30 3.20
N GLU A 164 4.19 3.29 4.52
CA GLU A 164 4.45 4.52 5.29
C GLU A 164 5.82 5.15 5.01
N ILE A 165 6.79 4.37 4.51
CA ILE A 165 8.07 4.90 4.02
C ILE A 165 7.83 5.76 2.76
N PHE A 166 6.90 5.33 1.92
CA PHE A 166 6.48 6.05 0.72
C PHE A 166 5.57 7.23 1.09
N ASP A 167 4.58 7.03 1.96
CA ASP A 167 3.54 8.03 2.24
C ASP A 167 4.08 9.26 2.98
N HIS A 168 5.02 9.05 3.91
CA HIS A 168 5.68 10.16 4.61
C HIS A 168 6.72 10.91 3.75
N LEU A 169 7.07 10.40 2.57
CA LEU A 169 8.01 11.05 1.66
C LEU A 169 7.29 11.83 0.55
N GLY A 170 6.19 11.29 0.03
CA GLY A 170 5.54 11.81 -1.17
C GLY A 170 5.09 13.27 -1.14
N PRO A 171 4.47 13.77 -0.05
CA PRO A 171 4.10 15.18 0.02
C PRO A 171 5.29 16.13 -0.09
N GLN A 172 6.44 15.76 0.49
CA GLN A 172 7.65 16.56 0.42
C GLN A 172 8.22 16.64 -1.01
N LEU A 173 8.13 15.53 -1.76
CA LEU A 173 8.61 15.40 -3.14
C LEU A 173 7.54 15.74 -4.20
N LYS A 174 6.41 16.31 -3.79
CA LYS A 174 5.27 16.67 -4.65
C LYS A 174 4.73 15.50 -5.49
N TRP A 175 4.74 14.27 -4.96
CA TRP A 175 4.10 13.13 -5.64
C TRP A 175 2.56 13.21 -5.53
N TRP A 176 2.08 13.73 -4.40
CA TRP A 176 0.69 14.11 -4.17
C TRP A 176 0.63 15.14 -3.04
N ALA A 177 -0.53 15.76 -2.86
CA ALA A 177 -0.78 16.69 -1.77
C ALA A 177 -2.16 16.43 -1.16
N TRP A 178 -2.20 16.43 0.17
CA TRP A 178 -3.43 16.38 0.95
C TRP A 178 -4.14 17.73 0.91
N ASN A 179 -5.48 17.72 0.84
CA ASN A 179 -6.29 18.89 1.07
C ASN A 179 -6.36 19.20 2.57
N THR A 180 -5.44 20.04 3.04
CA THR A 180 -5.35 20.43 4.45
C THR A 180 -6.61 21.12 4.98
N ASP A 181 -7.42 21.72 4.11
CA ASP A 181 -8.66 22.40 4.48
C ASP A 181 -9.79 21.38 4.83
N ASN A 182 -9.63 20.11 4.44
CA ASN A 182 -10.56 19.03 4.76
C ASN A 182 -10.23 18.39 6.12
N GLU A 183 -10.47 19.14 7.20
CA GLU A 183 -10.19 18.70 8.57
C GLU A 183 -11.05 17.51 9.03
N ALA A 184 -12.18 17.24 8.36
CA ALA A 184 -13.04 16.12 8.72
C ALA A 184 -12.39 14.76 8.38
N ILE A 185 -11.65 14.70 7.27
CA ILE A 185 -11.04 13.45 6.76
C ILE A 185 -9.53 13.41 6.97
N ASN A 186 -8.83 14.53 6.71
CA ASN A 186 -7.38 14.59 6.72
C ASN A 186 -6.77 14.86 8.11
N GLN A 187 -7.62 15.05 9.13
CA GLN A 187 -7.20 15.13 10.53
C GLN A 187 -7.83 14.02 11.37
N PRO A 188 -7.14 13.54 12.41
CA PRO A 188 -5.80 13.93 12.82
C PRO A 188 -4.70 13.38 11.89
N ALA A 189 -3.61 14.12 11.72
CA ALA A 189 -2.42 13.72 10.97
C ALA A 189 -1.21 13.46 11.88
N LEU A 190 -0.31 12.58 11.42
CA LEU A 190 1.06 12.45 11.92
C LEU A 190 2.00 13.19 10.95
N ALA A 191 2.49 14.36 11.37
CA ALA A 191 3.14 15.30 10.46
C ALA A 191 2.24 15.60 9.24
N SER A 192 2.71 15.40 8.01
CA SER A 192 1.93 15.64 6.79
C SER A 192 0.91 14.56 6.42
N VAL A 193 0.88 13.41 7.11
CA VAL A 193 0.09 12.24 6.69
C VAL A 193 -1.13 12.00 7.58
N PRO A 194 -2.36 11.96 7.05
CA PRO A 194 -3.57 11.63 7.81
C PRO A 194 -3.52 10.24 8.45
N MET A 195 -3.82 10.14 9.75
CA MET A 195 -3.81 8.86 10.47
C MET A 195 -4.88 7.87 9.97
N ASN A 196 -5.97 8.37 9.39
CA ASN A 196 -6.95 7.53 8.70
C ASN A 196 -6.34 6.85 7.46
N SER A 197 -5.49 7.56 6.70
CA SER A 197 -4.73 6.97 5.59
C SER A 197 -3.84 5.84 6.11
N MET A 198 -3.06 6.16 7.16
CA MET A 198 -2.14 5.21 7.78
C MET A 198 -2.83 3.94 8.28
N LEU A 199 -4.03 4.03 8.83
CA LEU A 199 -4.73 2.84 9.32
C LEU A 199 -5.48 2.11 8.20
N LEU A 200 -6.31 2.83 7.44
CA LEU A 200 -7.29 2.22 6.55
C LEU A 200 -6.66 1.83 5.20
N PHE A 201 -5.87 2.73 4.60
CA PHE A 201 -5.27 2.53 3.29
C PHE A 201 -3.96 1.75 3.38
N ALA A 202 -3.06 2.10 4.31
CA ALA A 202 -1.77 1.43 4.43
C ALA A 202 -1.86 0.03 5.08
N SER A 203 -2.88 -0.25 5.90
CA SER A 203 -3.01 -1.52 6.65
C SER A 203 -4.30 -2.31 6.38
N VAL A 204 -5.43 -1.79 6.86
CA VAL A 204 -6.68 -2.57 7.00
C VAL A 204 -7.16 -3.09 5.66
N SER A 205 -7.17 -2.25 4.62
CA SER A 205 -7.63 -2.64 3.29
C SER A 205 -6.84 -3.83 2.72
N PHE A 206 -5.50 -3.77 2.74
CA PHE A 206 -4.65 -4.85 2.25
C PHE A 206 -4.77 -6.12 3.09
N GLY A 207 -4.90 -6.00 4.41
CA GLY A 207 -5.15 -7.13 5.30
C GLY A 207 -6.49 -7.80 5.01
N ALA A 208 -7.57 -7.02 4.92
CA ALA A 208 -8.92 -7.51 4.64
C ALA A 208 -9.01 -8.16 3.26
N MET A 209 -8.47 -7.50 2.23
CA MET A 209 -8.40 -8.05 0.87
C MET A 209 -7.64 -9.38 0.86
N THR A 210 -6.49 -9.45 1.54
CA THR A 210 -5.71 -10.69 1.66
C THR A 210 -6.50 -11.79 2.33
N TYR A 211 -7.19 -11.49 3.42
CA TYR A 211 -8.04 -12.45 4.11
C TYR A 211 -9.14 -12.98 3.19
N LEU A 212 -9.85 -12.08 2.49
CA LEU A 212 -10.93 -12.44 1.57
C LEU A 212 -10.41 -13.30 0.42
N VAL A 213 -9.31 -12.92 -0.23
CA VAL A 213 -8.73 -13.70 -1.34
C VAL A 213 -8.28 -15.09 -0.85
N VAL A 214 -7.52 -15.16 0.25
CA VAL A 214 -7.04 -16.45 0.77
C VAL A 214 -8.22 -17.34 1.18
N ARG A 215 -9.27 -16.78 1.79
CA ARG A 215 -10.46 -17.54 2.22
C ARG A 215 -11.35 -17.98 1.07
N LEU A 216 -11.50 -17.17 0.04
CA LEU A 216 -12.39 -17.46 -1.07
C LEU A 216 -11.68 -18.33 -2.12
N VAL A 217 -10.42 -18.03 -2.42
CA VAL A 217 -9.70 -18.59 -3.56
C VAL A 217 -8.58 -19.55 -3.14
N GLY A 218 -7.91 -19.31 -2.02
CA GLY A 218 -6.85 -20.19 -1.50
C GLY A 218 -7.33 -21.62 -1.19
N GLU A 219 -6.42 -22.58 -1.29
CA GLU A 219 -6.67 -24.02 -1.15
C GLU A 219 -7.40 -24.38 0.16
N LYS A 220 -8.24 -25.42 0.12
CA LYS A 220 -9.00 -25.92 1.27
C LYS A 220 -9.06 -27.43 1.21
N ASP A 221 -8.86 -28.08 2.34
CA ASP A 221 -8.99 -29.54 2.46
C ASP A 221 -10.37 -29.99 1.99
N GLY A 222 -10.39 -31.03 1.15
CA GLY A 222 -11.62 -31.58 0.57
C GLY A 222 -12.27 -30.72 -0.52
N ARG A 223 -11.70 -29.56 -0.87
CA ARG A 223 -12.21 -28.73 -1.98
C ARG A 223 -11.43 -29.04 -3.26
N GLY A 224 -12.15 -29.53 -4.27
CA GLY A 224 -11.59 -29.71 -5.61
C GLY A 224 -11.06 -28.41 -6.23
N THR A 225 -10.31 -28.55 -7.32
CA THR A 225 -9.70 -27.42 -8.03
C THR A 225 -10.76 -26.44 -8.52
N LEU A 226 -10.50 -25.14 -8.32
CA LEU A 226 -11.42 -24.09 -8.79
C LEU A 226 -11.21 -23.85 -10.28
N THR A 227 -12.31 -23.73 -11.02
CA THR A 227 -12.26 -23.29 -12.42
C THR A 227 -11.91 -21.79 -12.51
N GLY A 228 -11.33 -21.37 -13.63
CA GLY A 228 -10.96 -19.97 -13.87
C GLY A 228 -12.13 -18.99 -13.65
N ARG A 229 -13.35 -19.35 -14.07
CA ARG A 229 -14.56 -18.53 -13.83
C ARG A 229 -14.86 -18.35 -12.34
N ARG A 230 -14.73 -19.42 -11.54
CA ARG A 230 -14.95 -19.34 -10.08
C ARG A 230 -13.87 -18.52 -9.39
N ILE A 231 -12.63 -18.62 -9.85
CA ILE A 231 -11.51 -17.80 -9.38
C ILE A 231 -11.80 -16.32 -9.70
N GLY A 232 -12.14 -15.99 -10.94
CA GLY A 232 -12.46 -14.63 -11.38
C GLY A 232 -13.58 -13.99 -10.55
N TRP A 233 -14.74 -14.65 -10.43
CA TRP A 233 -15.84 -14.11 -9.63
C TRP A 233 -15.47 -13.86 -8.16
N ARG A 234 -14.80 -14.83 -7.52
CA ARG A 234 -14.37 -14.68 -6.12
C ARG A 234 -13.32 -13.59 -5.93
N THR A 235 -12.49 -13.36 -6.95
CA THR A 235 -11.51 -12.27 -6.98
C THR A 235 -12.20 -10.91 -7.00
N VAL A 236 -13.21 -10.75 -7.88
CA VAL A 236 -14.01 -9.53 -7.96
C VAL A 236 -14.74 -9.29 -6.63
N VAL A 237 -15.37 -10.31 -6.06
CA VAL A 237 -16.04 -10.22 -4.76
C VAL A 237 -15.07 -9.81 -3.65
N ALA A 238 -13.85 -10.37 -3.62
CA ALA A 238 -12.85 -10.01 -2.62
C ALA A 238 -12.45 -8.52 -2.72
N GLY A 239 -12.16 -8.02 -3.92
CA GLY A 239 -11.86 -6.61 -4.14
C GLY A 239 -13.02 -5.69 -3.75
N ALA A 240 -14.23 -6.02 -4.20
CA ALA A 240 -15.42 -5.20 -3.96
C ALA A 240 -15.89 -5.16 -2.50
N LEU A 241 -15.65 -6.22 -1.72
CA LEU A 241 -16.00 -6.26 -0.29
C LEU A 241 -14.92 -5.70 0.64
N THR A 242 -13.71 -5.44 0.12
CA THR A 242 -12.60 -4.90 0.93
C THR A 242 -12.95 -3.57 1.64
N PRO A 243 -13.61 -2.59 0.99
CA PRO A 243 -13.97 -1.33 1.64
C PRO A 243 -14.89 -1.48 2.85
N LEU A 244 -15.68 -2.57 2.95
CA LEU A 244 -16.53 -2.82 4.11
C LEU A 244 -15.72 -2.96 5.40
N ALA A 245 -14.51 -3.54 5.32
CA ALA A 245 -13.62 -3.62 6.47
C ALA A 245 -13.14 -2.24 6.91
N MET A 246 -12.89 -1.32 5.97
CA MET A 246 -12.51 0.05 6.29
C MET A 246 -13.64 0.77 7.03
N ILE A 247 -14.89 0.62 6.57
CA ILE A 247 -16.07 1.21 7.23
C ILE A 247 -16.21 0.70 8.66
N ILE A 248 -16.01 -0.61 8.88
CA ILE A 248 -16.11 -1.22 10.23
C ILE A 248 -14.99 -0.70 11.13
N VAL A 249 -13.75 -0.66 10.64
CA VAL A 249 -12.60 -0.21 11.44
C VAL A 249 -12.58 1.31 11.63
N SER A 250 -13.17 2.09 10.73
CA SER A 250 -13.29 3.55 10.91
C SER A 250 -14.43 3.95 11.86
N ALA A 251 -15.33 3.03 12.24
CA ALA A 251 -16.49 3.35 13.07
C ALA A 251 -16.11 3.91 14.46
N PRO A 252 -15.11 3.36 15.19
CA PRO A 252 -14.68 3.91 16.48
C PRO A 252 -14.20 5.36 16.38
N SER A 253 -13.36 5.70 15.40
CA SER A 253 -12.86 7.07 15.23
C SER A 253 -13.93 8.02 14.66
N GLY A 254 -14.82 7.52 13.82
CA GLY A 254 -15.91 8.29 13.19
C GLY A 254 -17.11 8.60 14.09
N ALA A 255 -17.30 7.86 15.18
CA ALA A 255 -18.47 8.01 16.07
C ALA A 255 -18.43 9.27 16.95
N PHE A 256 -17.27 9.91 17.12
CA PHE A 256 -17.11 11.03 18.05
C PHE A 256 -17.34 12.40 17.39
N ARG A 257 -18.09 13.26 18.08
CA ARG A 257 -18.40 14.65 17.69
C ARG A 257 -18.15 15.58 18.89
N GLY A 258 -17.69 16.81 18.66
CA GLY A 258 -17.47 17.82 19.71
C GLY A 258 -16.10 18.49 19.66
N GLU A 259 -15.81 19.35 20.64
CA GLU A 259 -14.57 20.15 20.70
C GLU A 259 -13.30 19.30 20.89
N ASP A 260 -13.36 18.23 21.68
CA ASP A 260 -12.23 17.30 21.91
C ASP A 260 -12.05 16.23 20.81
N ARG A 261 -12.81 16.33 19.71
CA ARG A 261 -12.88 15.29 18.65
C ARG A 261 -11.50 14.87 18.16
N LEU A 262 -10.63 15.82 17.81
CA LEU A 262 -9.33 15.53 17.22
C LEU A 262 -8.39 14.79 18.18
N GLY A 263 -8.43 15.15 19.47
CA GLY A 263 -7.62 14.48 20.50
C GLY A 263 -8.05 13.02 20.70
N ILE A 264 -9.36 12.79 20.78
CA ILE A 264 -9.94 11.44 20.94
C ILE A 264 -9.68 10.59 19.69
N GLN A 265 -9.94 11.15 18.50
CA GLN A 265 -9.66 10.46 17.23
C GLN A 265 -8.18 10.08 17.11
N ARG A 266 -7.27 10.97 17.50
CA ARG A 266 -5.83 10.70 17.49
C ARG A 266 -5.46 9.58 18.45
N ALA A 267 -6.07 9.55 19.64
CA ALA A 267 -5.84 8.50 20.61
C ALA A 267 -6.36 7.13 20.12
N ILE A 268 -7.56 7.09 19.54
CA ILE A 268 -8.16 5.86 19.00
C ILE A 268 -7.34 5.33 17.82
N LEU A 269 -7.10 6.16 16.81
CA LEU A 269 -6.30 5.77 15.64
C LEU A 269 -4.87 5.38 16.05
N GLY A 270 -4.29 6.09 17.02
CA GLY A 270 -2.99 5.74 17.60
C GLY A 270 -3.00 4.37 18.28
N ALA A 271 -4.05 4.05 19.04
CA ALA A 271 -4.21 2.74 19.67
C ALA A 271 -4.42 1.62 18.64
N GLU A 272 -5.22 1.85 17.60
CA GLU A 272 -5.44 0.88 16.52
C GLU A 272 -4.16 0.62 15.72
N LEU A 273 -3.41 1.66 15.38
CA LEU A 273 -2.09 1.54 14.77
C LEU A 273 -1.12 0.79 15.68
N ALA A 274 -1.13 1.07 16.98
CA ALA A 274 -0.32 0.34 17.95
C ALA A 274 -0.67 -1.15 17.97
N VAL A 275 -1.96 -1.52 17.87
CA VAL A 275 -2.38 -2.93 17.78
C VAL A 275 -1.83 -3.58 16.51
N VAL A 276 -1.92 -2.92 15.35
CA VAL A 276 -1.32 -3.42 14.09
C VAL A 276 0.17 -3.68 14.25
N TRP A 277 0.89 -2.72 14.85
CA TRP A 277 2.33 -2.83 15.13
C TRP A 277 2.66 -3.97 16.09
N ILE A 278 1.97 -4.06 17.22
CA ILE A 278 2.23 -5.08 18.25
C ILE A 278 1.98 -6.48 17.68
N VAL A 279 0.83 -6.71 17.06
CA VAL A 279 0.50 -8.02 16.47
C VAL A 279 1.46 -8.36 15.35
N GLY A 280 1.76 -7.40 14.48
CA GLY A 280 2.71 -7.55 13.39
C GLY A 280 4.11 -7.95 13.84
N LEU A 281 4.65 -7.26 14.84
CA LEU A 281 5.95 -7.56 15.43
C LEU A 281 5.99 -8.94 16.10
N ILE A 282 4.93 -9.31 16.84
CA ILE A 282 4.81 -10.65 17.43
C ILE A 282 4.87 -11.72 16.35
N LEU A 283 4.13 -11.55 15.25
CA LEU A 283 4.11 -12.49 14.14
C LEU A 283 5.44 -12.53 13.37
N LEU A 284 6.12 -11.39 13.20
CA LEU A 284 7.44 -11.33 12.59
C LEU A 284 8.49 -12.03 13.46
N VAL A 285 8.47 -11.85 14.78
CA VAL A 285 9.36 -12.54 15.73
C VAL A 285 9.07 -14.04 15.75
N ASP A 286 7.79 -14.45 15.74
CA ASP A 286 7.41 -15.86 15.61
C ASP A 286 7.93 -16.48 14.31
N ALA A 287 7.76 -15.79 13.19
CA ALA A 287 8.30 -16.20 11.90
C ALA A 287 9.81 -16.31 11.90
N TRP A 288 10.51 -15.33 12.47
CA TRP A 288 11.96 -15.37 12.60
C TRP A 288 12.43 -16.57 13.41
N ARG A 289 11.78 -16.87 14.54
CA ARG A 289 12.11 -18.05 15.36
C ARG A 289 11.90 -19.35 14.58
N ALA A 290 10.80 -19.46 13.84
CA ALA A 290 10.51 -20.63 13.02
C ALA A 290 11.51 -20.82 11.87
N VAL A 291 11.88 -19.75 11.18
CA VAL A 291 12.91 -19.76 10.14
C VAL A 291 14.29 -20.10 10.72
N ARG A 292 14.60 -19.69 11.95
CA ARG A 292 15.85 -20.09 12.62
C ARG A 292 15.85 -21.54 13.07
N ALA A 293 14.69 -22.07 13.45
CA ALA A 293 14.50 -23.47 13.83
C ALA A 293 14.33 -24.41 12.62
N ASP A 294 14.45 -23.88 11.39
CA ASP A 294 14.25 -24.60 10.14
C ASP A 294 12.89 -25.34 10.03
N THR A 295 11.84 -24.79 10.65
CA THR A 295 10.48 -25.36 10.60
C THR A 295 9.64 -24.78 9.47
N VAL A 296 10.21 -23.89 8.65
CA VAL A 296 9.55 -23.28 7.49
C VAL A 296 9.98 -23.98 6.21
N THR A 297 9.00 -24.46 5.44
CA THR A 297 9.24 -25.05 4.12
C THR A 297 9.69 -23.96 3.14
N PRO A 298 10.84 -24.12 2.45
CA PRO A 298 11.28 -23.16 1.46
C PRO A 298 10.27 -23.00 0.31
N VAL A 299 10.06 -21.76 -0.13
CA VAL A 299 9.20 -21.48 -1.28
C VAL A 299 9.90 -21.83 -2.59
N ALA A 300 9.20 -22.50 -3.50
CA ALA A 300 9.77 -22.97 -4.76
C ALA A 300 10.13 -21.85 -5.76
N SER A 301 9.60 -20.64 -5.61
CA SER A 301 9.91 -19.48 -6.48
C SER A 301 10.20 -18.24 -5.65
N PRO A 302 11.41 -18.11 -5.10
CA PRO A 302 11.74 -17.04 -4.15
C PRO A 302 12.14 -15.71 -4.80
N LEU A 303 12.32 -15.67 -6.13
CA LEU A 303 12.94 -14.52 -6.82
C LEU A 303 12.23 -13.20 -6.52
N PHE A 304 10.90 -13.18 -6.62
CA PHE A 304 10.11 -11.97 -6.33
C PHE A 304 10.31 -11.49 -4.89
N ALA A 305 10.09 -12.38 -3.91
CA ALA A 305 10.23 -12.09 -2.48
C ALA A 305 11.65 -11.68 -2.07
N ARG A 306 12.69 -12.09 -2.80
CA ARG A 306 14.08 -11.69 -2.54
C ARG A 306 14.46 -10.35 -3.18
N THR A 307 13.83 -10.00 -4.29
CA THR A 307 14.31 -8.92 -5.16
C THR A 307 13.47 -7.66 -5.00
N TYR A 308 12.16 -7.75 -5.24
CA TYR A 308 11.31 -6.57 -5.30
C TYR A 308 11.18 -5.83 -3.96
N PRO A 309 10.98 -6.50 -2.80
CA PRO A 309 10.96 -5.81 -1.52
C PRO A 309 12.26 -5.06 -1.20
N ALA A 310 13.41 -5.66 -1.53
CA ALA A 310 14.72 -5.05 -1.31
C ALA A 310 14.96 -3.85 -2.25
N LEU A 311 14.56 -3.97 -3.52
CA LEU A 311 14.62 -2.87 -4.49
C LEU A 311 13.70 -1.72 -4.07
N TYR A 312 12.46 -2.02 -3.68
CA TYR A 312 11.49 -1.04 -3.20
C TYR A 312 12.04 -0.27 -2.00
N LEU A 313 12.54 -0.98 -0.98
CA LEU A 313 13.11 -0.34 0.20
C LEU A 313 14.37 0.47 -0.15
N GLY A 314 15.27 -0.10 -0.95
CA GLY A 314 16.53 0.54 -1.33
C GLY A 314 16.32 1.86 -2.07
N VAL A 315 15.40 1.88 -3.05
CA VAL A 315 15.07 3.11 -3.79
C VAL A 315 14.46 4.15 -2.85
N HIS A 316 13.49 3.78 -2.02
CA HIS A 316 12.89 4.73 -1.08
C HIS A 316 13.88 5.27 -0.04
N VAL A 317 14.83 4.45 0.44
CA VAL A 317 15.91 4.92 1.32
C VAL A 317 16.77 5.95 0.61
N VAL A 318 17.15 5.72 -0.65
CA VAL A 318 17.91 6.72 -1.44
C VAL A 318 17.12 8.01 -1.62
N LEU A 319 15.81 7.93 -1.93
CA LEU A 319 14.96 9.11 -2.09
C LEU A 319 14.79 9.87 -0.77
N TRP A 320 14.67 9.17 0.36
CA TRP A 320 14.71 9.78 1.69
C TRP A 320 16.03 10.52 1.93
N LEU A 321 17.18 9.90 1.64
CA LEU A 321 18.50 10.52 1.81
C LEU A 321 18.64 11.81 0.97
N ILE A 322 18.10 11.82 -0.25
CA ILE A 322 18.07 13.01 -1.12
C ILE A 322 17.16 14.10 -0.52
N ALA A 323 16.05 13.72 0.12
CA ALA A 323 15.09 14.64 0.72
C ALA A 323 15.53 15.18 2.10
N LEU A 324 16.45 14.51 2.80
CA LEU A 324 16.89 14.87 4.16
C LEU A 324 17.41 16.31 4.30
N PRO A 325 18.22 16.88 3.38
CA PRO A 325 18.67 18.27 3.50
C PRO A 325 17.50 19.26 3.59
N ALA A 326 16.51 19.13 2.70
CA ALA A 326 15.31 19.97 2.73
C ALA A 326 14.43 19.69 3.96
N TYR A 327 14.38 18.44 4.42
CA TYR A 327 13.68 18.05 5.64
C TYR A 327 14.28 18.76 6.88
N PHE A 328 15.61 18.79 7.02
CA PHE A 328 16.27 19.44 8.16
C PHE A 328 16.30 20.97 8.06
N ALA A 329 16.20 21.52 6.85
CA ALA A 329 16.03 22.95 6.62
C ALA A 329 14.57 23.43 6.82
N ALA A 330 13.61 22.50 6.92
CA ALA A 330 12.20 22.83 7.04
C ALA A 330 11.91 23.61 8.32
N THR A 331 11.06 24.64 8.20
CA THR A 331 10.58 25.42 9.34
C THR A 331 9.13 25.04 9.61
N ASN A 332 8.82 24.66 10.85
CA ASN A 332 7.48 24.21 11.26
C ASN A 332 6.90 23.08 10.37
N GLY A 333 7.77 22.17 9.89
CA GLY A 333 7.37 21.04 9.07
C GLY A 333 7.06 21.38 7.60
N VAL A 334 7.51 22.53 7.11
CA VAL A 334 7.37 22.96 5.70
C VAL A 334 8.75 23.32 5.14
N THR A 335 9.07 22.77 3.97
CA THR A 335 10.34 23.05 3.27
C THR A 335 10.35 24.46 2.67
N GLU A 336 11.51 24.94 2.21
CA GLU A 336 11.62 26.22 1.47
C GLU A 336 10.75 26.26 0.21
N GLN A 337 10.46 25.10 -0.39
CA GLN A 337 9.61 24.97 -1.57
C GLN A 337 8.10 24.92 -1.22
N GLY A 338 7.74 25.13 0.06
CA GLY A 338 6.36 25.11 0.52
C GLY A 338 5.76 23.71 0.64
N THR A 339 6.57 22.64 0.57
CA THR A 339 6.07 21.26 0.69
C THR A 339 6.08 20.78 2.13
N PRO A 340 5.02 20.10 2.61
CA PRO A 340 4.95 19.62 3.98
C PRO A 340 5.81 18.36 4.17
N THR A 341 6.54 18.28 5.28
CA THR A 341 7.40 17.14 5.62
C THR A 341 6.64 16.05 6.37
N GLY A 342 6.95 14.77 6.10
CA GLY A 342 6.41 13.65 6.87
C GLY A 342 7.09 13.43 8.23
N SER A 343 6.88 12.25 8.81
CA SER A 343 7.43 11.89 10.12
C SER A 343 8.68 11.04 9.96
N LEU A 344 9.87 11.65 10.09
CA LEU A 344 11.14 10.94 9.89
C LEU A 344 11.34 9.78 10.87
N TRP A 345 10.96 9.94 12.14
CA TRP A 345 11.11 8.87 13.13
C TRP A 345 10.21 7.67 12.81
N TYR A 346 9.01 7.91 12.30
CA TYR A 346 8.07 6.85 11.97
C TYR A 346 8.49 6.14 10.67
N ALA A 347 8.93 6.89 9.66
CA ALA A 347 9.52 6.33 8.45
C ALA A 347 10.77 5.49 8.75
N ALA A 348 11.62 5.92 9.71
CA ALA A 348 12.78 5.15 10.16
C ALA A 348 12.37 3.85 10.86
N LEU A 349 11.36 3.89 11.74
CA LEU A 349 10.82 2.69 12.39
C LEU A 349 10.26 1.70 11.36
N CYS A 350 9.51 2.19 10.38
CA CYS A 350 9.00 1.41 9.25
C CYS A 350 10.14 0.79 8.43
N THR A 351 11.19 1.56 8.14
CA THR A 351 12.41 1.10 7.44
C THR A 351 13.09 -0.06 8.18
N VAL A 352 13.20 0.02 9.51
CA VAL A 352 13.77 -1.05 10.34
C VAL A 352 12.91 -2.32 10.26
N ALA A 353 11.59 -2.19 10.41
CA ALA A 353 10.68 -3.33 10.34
C ALA A 353 10.66 -3.98 8.94
N ALA A 354 10.63 -3.17 7.88
CA ALA A 354 10.71 -3.62 6.49
C ALA A 354 12.03 -4.37 6.21
N THR A 355 13.15 -3.84 6.73
CA THR A 355 14.46 -4.52 6.68
C THR A 355 14.39 -5.87 7.40
N GLY A 356 13.75 -5.94 8.57
CA GLY A 356 13.50 -7.18 9.30
C GLY A 356 12.78 -8.21 8.44
N PHE A 357 11.67 -7.83 7.80
CA PHE A 357 10.96 -8.71 6.86
C PHE A 357 11.87 -9.26 5.76
N ILE A 358 12.64 -8.38 5.11
CA ILE A 358 13.55 -8.76 4.01
C ILE A 358 14.61 -9.74 4.50
N LEU A 359 15.29 -9.45 5.61
CA LEU A 359 16.35 -10.30 6.14
C LEU A 359 15.84 -11.70 6.51
N VAL A 360 14.66 -11.78 7.14
CA VAL A 360 14.07 -13.06 7.50
C VAL A 360 13.60 -13.81 6.25
N ALA A 361 13.00 -13.14 5.26
CA ALA A 361 12.62 -13.77 3.99
C ALA A 361 13.85 -14.26 3.19
N LEU A 362 14.93 -13.49 3.13
CA LEU A 362 16.19 -13.91 2.52
C LEU A 362 16.73 -15.18 3.20
N ARG A 363 16.64 -15.28 4.53
CA ARG A 363 17.02 -16.50 5.27
C ARG A 363 16.09 -17.68 4.95
N ALA A 364 14.78 -17.46 5.02
CA ALA A 364 13.76 -18.49 4.80
C ALA A 364 13.82 -19.10 3.39
N THR A 365 14.28 -18.30 2.42
CA THR A 365 14.32 -18.73 1.03
C THR A 365 15.64 -19.38 0.63
N ARG A 366 16.74 -19.27 1.39
CA ARG A 366 18.05 -19.88 1.01
C ARG A 366 17.89 -21.39 0.80
N SER A 367 18.38 -21.89 -0.34
CA SER A 367 18.36 -23.34 -0.63
C SER A 367 19.16 -24.08 0.44
N ARG A 368 18.54 -25.09 1.05
CA ARG A 368 19.26 -26.05 1.90
C ARG A 368 20.15 -26.89 0.98
N SER A 369 21.47 -26.83 1.15
CA SER A 369 22.34 -27.83 0.55
C SER A 369 21.94 -29.18 1.16
N VAL A 370 21.33 -30.06 0.38
CA VAL A 370 21.19 -31.46 0.79
C VAL A 370 22.63 -31.97 0.85
N ALA A 371 23.17 -32.15 2.05
CA ALA A 371 24.42 -32.88 2.21
C ALA A 371 24.20 -34.23 1.53
N ALA A 372 24.98 -34.52 0.49
CA ALA A 372 24.91 -35.79 -0.21
C ALA A 372 25.07 -36.91 0.83
N PRO A 373 24.25 -37.98 0.79
CA PRO A 373 24.47 -39.09 1.69
C PRO A 373 25.87 -39.64 1.44
N VAL A 374 26.68 -39.67 2.50
CA VAL A 374 27.95 -40.42 2.49
C VAL A 374 27.55 -41.86 2.20
N ARG A 375 27.89 -42.35 1.01
CA ARG A 375 27.82 -43.77 0.70
C ARG A 375 28.89 -44.45 1.55
N SER A 376 28.48 -45.13 2.61
CA SER A 376 29.29 -46.12 3.32
C SER A 376 29.21 -47.47 2.61
#